data_AF-A0A7W5Y712-F1
#
_entry.id   AF-A0A7W5Y712-F1
#
_cell.length_a   1.000
_cell.length_b   1.000
_cell.length_c   1.000
_cell.angle_alpha   90.00
_cell.angle_beta   90.00
_cell.angle_gamma   90.00
#
_symmetry.space_group_name_H-M   'P 1'
#
loop_
_entity.id
_entity.type
_entity.pdbx_description
1 polymer ?
#
loop_
_entity_poly.entity_id
_entity_poly.type
_entity_poly.pdbx_seq_one_letter_code
_entity_poly.pdbx_strand_id
1 'polypeptide(L)'
;MGISRYRELARGQIIGDSYGMLKLLVSSEDRRLLGVHVFGTGATELVHIGQTVMGCGATVDYLVNAVFNYPTLAESYKVAALDAMNKMRAIARLTAEM
;
A
#
# COMPACT_ATOMS: atom_id res chain seq x y z
N MET A 1 -6.72 7.10 0.64
CA MET A 1 -6.44 5.65 0.85
C MET A 1 -5.88 5.04 -0.42
N GLY A 2 -4.99 4.06 -0.30
CA GLY A 2 -4.37 3.35 -1.43
C GLY A 2 -4.73 1.87 -1.45
N ILE A 3 -4.78 1.26 -2.63
CA ILE A 3 -5.20 -0.13 -2.84
C ILE A 3 -4.27 -0.83 -3.82
N SER A 4 -3.93 -2.08 -3.54
CA SER A 4 -3.30 -3.03 -4.47
C SER A 4 -4.11 -4.33 -4.47
N ARG A 5 -4.40 -4.87 -5.65
CA ARG A 5 -5.13 -6.15 -5.79
C ARG A 5 -4.20 -7.24 -6.28
N TYR A 6 -4.34 -8.45 -5.76
CA TYR A 6 -3.44 -9.55 -6.12
C TYR A 6 -3.54 -9.95 -7.59
N ARG A 7 -4.71 -9.77 -8.22
CA ARG A 7 -4.87 -9.93 -9.68
C ARG A 7 -3.99 -8.99 -10.51
N GLU A 8 -3.47 -7.91 -9.94
CA GLU A 8 -2.56 -6.96 -10.61
C GLU A 8 -1.08 -7.27 -10.30
N LEU A 9 -0.79 -8.24 -9.44
CA LEU A 9 0.56 -8.61 -9.00
C LEU A 9 1.00 -9.92 -9.65
N ALA A 10 2.28 -10.01 -10.02
CA ALA A 10 2.82 -11.23 -10.63
C ALA A 10 2.70 -12.44 -9.70
N ARG A 11 2.99 -12.24 -8.40
CA ARG A 11 2.86 -13.33 -7.41
C ARG A 11 1.42 -13.79 -7.24
N GLY A 12 0.44 -12.88 -7.26
CA GLY A 12 -0.98 -13.20 -7.15
C GLY A 12 -1.45 -14.07 -8.31
N GLN A 13 -1.02 -13.75 -9.53
CA GLN A 13 -1.26 -14.56 -10.72
C GLN A 13 -0.61 -15.95 -10.62
N ILE A 14 0.65 -16.03 -10.18
CA ILE A 14 1.39 -17.31 -10.05
C ILE A 14 0.70 -18.28 -9.07
N ILE A 15 0.18 -17.78 -7.95
CA ILE A 15 -0.50 -18.62 -6.94
C ILE A 15 -2.00 -18.81 -7.21
N GLY A 16 -2.55 -18.15 -8.23
CA GLY A 16 -3.98 -18.21 -8.55
C GLY A 16 -4.90 -17.47 -7.59
N ASP A 17 -4.38 -16.61 -6.71
CA ASP A 17 -5.19 -15.80 -5.80
C ASP A 17 -5.49 -14.44 -6.43
N SER A 18 -6.63 -14.36 -7.11
CA SER A 18 -7.07 -13.16 -7.83
C SER A 18 -7.94 -12.22 -7.00
N TYR A 19 -8.42 -12.67 -5.83
CA TYR A 19 -9.36 -11.92 -4.99
C TYR A 19 -8.68 -11.18 -3.84
N GLY A 20 -7.45 -11.56 -3.47
CA GLY A 20 -6.70 -10.88 -2.43
C GLY A 20 -6.42 -9.39 -2.71
N MET A 21 -6.22 -8.63 -1.63
CA MET A 21 -6.04 -7.18 -1.66
C MET A 21 -5.22 -6.69 -0.45
N LEU A 22 -4.43 -5.65 -0.67
CA LEU A 22 -3.86 -4.82 0.39
C LEU A 22 -4.37 -3.38 0.27
N LYS A 23 -4.78 -2.79 1.39
CA LYS A 23 -5.26 -1.41 1.49
C LYS A 23 -4.50 -0.63 2.56
N LEU A 24 -4.08 0.59 2.22
CA LEU A 24 -3.42 1.53 3.12
C LEU A 24 -4.33 2.73 3.42
N LEU A 25 -4.45 3.07 4.69
CA LEU A 25 -5.01 4.33 5.17
C LEU A 25 -3.84 5.28 5.49
N VAL A 26 -3.87 6.46 4.88
CA VAL A 26 -2.78 7.44 4.96
C VAL A 26 -3.37 8.78 5.34
N SER A 27 -2.75 9.44 6.31
CA SER A 27 -3.10 10.80 6.71
C SER A 27 -2.84 11.78 5.57
N SER A 28 -3.80 12.65 5.29
CA SER A 28 -3.65 13.70 4.28
C SER A 28 -2.75 14.85 4.74
N GLU A 29 -2.60 15.06 6.03
CA GLU A 29 -1.87 16.20 6.61
C GLU A 29 -0.36 15.93 6.63
N ASP A 30 0.05 14.80 7.22
CA ASP A 30 1.44 14.48 7.51
C ASP A 30 1.94 13.20 6.81
N ARG A 31 1.09 12.59 5.97
CA ARG A 31 1.39 11.38 5.18
C ARG A 31 1.71 10.13 6.01
N ARG A 32 1.43 10.16 7.32
CA ARG A 32 1.64 8.99 8.19
C ARG A 32 0.72 7.84 7.81
N LEU A 33 1.24 6.62 7.95
CA LEU A 33 0.45 5.42 7.77
C LEU A 33 -0.46 5.23 8.99
N LEU A 34 -1.78 5.27 8.78
CA LEU A 34 -2.79 5.20 9.85
C LEU A 34 -3.37 3.79 10.02
N GLY A 35 -3.30 2.96 8.98
CA GLY A 35 -3.86 1.62 9.03
C GLY A 35 -3.53 0.80 7.79
N VAL A 36 -3.47 -0.51 7.99
CA VAL A 36 -3.23 -1.49 6.93
C VAL A 36 -4.27 -2.59 7.03
N HIS A 37 -4.86 -2.92 5.89
CA HIS A 37 -5.78 -4.04 5.78
C HIS A 37 -5.25 -4.98 4.72
N VAL A 38 -5.23 -6.27 5.03
CA VAL A 38 -4.82 -7.31 4.10
C VAL A 38 -5.88 -8.39 4.09
N PHE A 39 -6.27 -8.81 2.90
CA PHE A 39 -7.21 -9.89 2.64
C PHE A 39 -6.61 -10.81 1.58
N GLY A 40 -6.70 -12.12 1.77
CA GLY A 40 -6.16 -13.12 0.85
C GLY A 40 -4.93 -13.86 1.40
N THR A 41 -4.26 -14.59 0.52
CA THR A 41 -3.10 -15.44 0.86
C THR A 41 -1.98 -14.63 1.51
N GLY A 42 -1.43 -15.14 2.62
CA GLY A 42 -0.30 -14.50 3.29
C GLY A 42 -0.64 -13.24 4.08
N ALA A 43 -1.92 -12.98 4.36
CA ALA A 43 -2.35 -11.77 5.07
C ALA A 43 -1.67 -11.61 6.44
N THR A 44 -1.50 -12.72 7.17
CA THR A 44 -0.83 -12.77 8.48
C THR A 44 0.65 -12.38 8.40
N GLU A 45 1.33 -12.73 7.32
CA GLU A 45 2.74 -12.43 7.10
C GLU A 45 2.91 -10.99 6.60
N LEU A 46 1.98 -10.53 5.77
CA LEU A 46 2.02 -9.19 5.20
C LEU A 46 1.66 -8.12 6.21
N VAL A 47 0.68 -8.33 7.09
CA VAL A 47 0.21 -7.28 8.02
C VAL A 47 1.32 -6.79 8.96
N HIS A 48 2.29 -7.63 9.32
CA HIS A 48 3.41 -7.27 10.18
C HIS A 48 4.30 -6.17 9.59
N ILE A 49 4.44 -6.10 8.27
CA ILE A 49 5.18 -5.01 7.60
C ILE A 49 4.50 -3.67 7.90
N GLY A 50 3.19 -3.59 7.69
CA GLY A 50 2.36 -2.43 7.97
C GLY A 50 2.39 -2.04 9.44
N GLN A 51 2.26 -3.01 10.33
CA GLN A 51 2.37 -2.83 11.77
C GLN A 51 3.73 -2.22 12.16
N THR A 52 4.82 -2.67 11.54
CA THR A 52 6.17 -2.14 11.80
C THR A 52 6.29 -0.68 11.34
N VAL A 53 5.84 -0.37 10.13
CA VAL A 53 5.85 0.99 9.58
C VAL A 53 5.02 1.95 10.44
N MET A 54 3.84 1.51 10.89
CA MET A 54 3.01 2.26 11.83
C MET A 54 3.69 2.44 13.20
N GLY A 55 4.29 1.38 13.76
CA GLY A 55 4.98 1.42 15.04
C GLY A 55 6.22 2.34 15.04
N CYS A 56 6.91 2.44 13.91
CA CYS A 56 7.99 3.41 13.69
C CYS A 56 7.47 4.83 13.41
N GLY A 57 6.15 5.02 13.28
CA GLY A 57 5.56 6.31 12.95
C GLY A 57 5.90 6.82 11.54
N ALA A 58 6.28 5.93 10.62
CA ALA A 58 6.74 6.28 9.30
C ALA A 58 5.60 6.67 8.34
N THR A 59 5.97 7.34 7.25
CA THR A 59 5.04 7.82 6.23
C THR A 59 4.88 6.84 5.08
N VAL A 60 3.85 7.04 4.25
CA VAL A 60 3.68 6.30 3.00
C VAL A 60 4.89 6.42 2.06
N ASP A 61 5.68 7.49 2.16
CA ASP A 61 6.89 7.68 1.36
C ASP A 61 7.94 6.59 1.60
N TYR A 62 8.03 6.06 2.83
CA TYR A 62 8.90 4.92 3.12
C TYR A 62 8.53 3.72 2.25
N LEU A 63 7.24 3.39 2.14
CA LEU A 63 6.76 2.27 1.33
C LEU A 63 6.96 2.50 -0.17
N VAL A 64 6.88 3.76 -0.63
CA VAL A 64 7.19 4.12 -2.02
C VAL A 64 8.66 3.93 -2.34
N ASN A 65 9.55 4.27 -1.41
CA ASN A 65 11.01 4.24 -1.61
C ASN A 65 11.63 2.86 -1.31
N ALA A 66 11.04 2.09 -0.40
CA ALA A 66 11.54 0.78 -0.02
C ALA A 66 11.64 -0.18 -1.22
N VAL A 67 12.69 -0.97 -1.30
CA VAL A 67 12.82 -2.03 -2.32
C VAL A 67 12.15 -3.29 -1.79
N PHE A 68 11.06 -3.69 -2.42
CA PHE A 68 10.39 -4.96 -2.15
C PHE A 68 10.91 -6.05 -3.09
N ASN A 69 11.08 -7.25 -2.57
CA ASN A 69 11.49 -8.39 -3.38
C ASN A 69 10.42 -8.75 -4.42
N TYR A 70 10.86 -9.18 -5.60
CA TYR A 70 10.01 -9.58 -6.72
C TYR A 70 10.35 -11.00 -7.19
N PRO A 71 9.35 -11.86 -7.49
CA PRO A 71 7.91 -11.65 -7.33
C PRO A 71 7.43 -12.04 -5.90
N THR A 72 6.82 -11.12 -5.16
CA THR A 72 6.24 -11.40 -3.84
C THR A 72 4.92 -10.66 -3.62
N LEU A 73 4.07 -11.14 -2.72
CA LEU A 73 2.88 -10.38 -2.33
C LEU A 73 3.24 -9.11 -1.53
N ALA A 74 4.44 -9.04 -0.93
CA ALA A 74 4.90 -7.85 -0.22
C ALA A 74 5.03 -6.62 -1.14
N GLU A 75 5.19 -6.82 -2.44
CA GLU A 75 5.16 -5.73 -3.43
C GLU A 75 3.84 -4.95 -3.43
N SER A 76 2.74 -5.56 -2.93
CA SER A 76 1.43 -4.91 -2.81
C SER A 76 1.49 -3.64 -1.97
N TYR A 77 2.41 -3.55 -1.01
CA TYR A 77 2.65 -2.34 -0.23
C TYR A 77 3.09 -1.17 -1.11
N LYS A 78 4.04 -1.40 -2.03
CA LYS A 78 4.52 -0.35 -2.94
C LYS A 78 3.41 0.09 -3.89
N VAL A 79 2.67 -0.86 -4.48
CA VAL A 79 1.56 -0.54 -5.40
C VAL A 79 0.48 0.26 -4.67
N ALA A 80 0.07 -0.15 -3.48
CA ALA A 80 -0.93 0.57 -2.69
C ALA A 80 -0.42 1.95 -2.25
N ALA A 81 0.87 2.08 -1.91
CA ALA A 81 1.47 3.35 -1.54
C ALA A 81 1.50 4.35 -2.70
N LEU A 82 1.86 3.88 -3.91
CA LEU A 82 1.81 4.69 -5.13
C LEU A 82 0.37 5.13 -5.47
N ASP A 83 -0.61 4.23 -5.33
CA ASP A 83 -2.02 4.56 -5.53
C ASP A 83 -2.50 5.64 -4.53
N ALA A 84 -2.15 5.52 -3.24
CA ALA A 84 -2.45 6.55 -2.24
C ALA A 84 -1.82 7.91 -2.62
N MET A 85 -0.54 7.92 -2.99
CA MET A 85 0.20 9.13 -3.33
C MET A 85 -0.35 9.81 -4.58
N ASN A 86 -0.74 9.05 -5.61
CA ASN A 86 -1.35 9.59 -6.81
C ASN A 86 -2.68 10.28 -6.50
N LYS A 87 -3.52 9.67 -5.66
CA LYS A 87 -4.79 10.27 -5.22
C LYS A 87 -4.58 11.54 -4.40
N MET A 88 -3.61 11.54 -3.48
CA MET A 88 -3.28 12.74 -2.70
C MET A 88 -2.78 13.90 -3.59
N ARG A 89 -1.93 13.60 -4.58
CA ARG A 89 -1.47 14.60 -5.57
C ARG A 89 -2.63 15.14 -6.41
N ALA A 90 -3.57 14.30 -6.81
CA ALA A 90 -4.75 14.74 -7.55
C ALA A 90 -5.61 15.69 -6.71
N ILE A 91 -5.85 15.37 -5.44
CA ILE A 91 -6.60 16.24 -4.52
C ILE A 91 -5.87 17.57 -4.33
N ALA A 92 -4.56 17.55 -4.06
CA ALA A 92 -3.76 18.75 -3.84
C ALA A 92 -3.78 19.72 -5.04
N ARG A 93 -3.79 19.19 -6.27
CA ARG A 93 -3.93 20.01 -7.49
C ARG A 93 -5.30 20.69 -7.57
N LEU A 94 -6.37 19.94 -7.32
CA LEU A 94 -7.73 20.48 -7.34
C LEU A 94 -7.94 21.57 -6.28
N THR A 95 -7.36 21.40 -5.09
CA THR A 95 -7.47 22.42 -4.02
C THR A 95 -6.61 23.65 -4.26
N ALA A 96 -5.55 23.57 -5.07
CA ALA A 96 -4.69 24.70 -5.39
C ALA A 96 -5.24 25.59 -6.53
N GLU A 97 -6.20 25.07 -7.30
CA GLU A 97 -6.88 25.78 -8.39
C GLU A 97 -8.19 26.47 -7.96
N MET A 98 -8.59 26.30 -6.69
CA MET A 98 -9.75 26.95 -6.05
C MET A 98 -9.33 28.16 -5.22
#